data_AF-A0A1G9L2C1-F1
#
_entry.id   AF-A0A1G9L2C1-F1
#
_cell.length_a   1.000
_cell.length_b   1.000
_cell.length_c   1.000
_cell.angle_alpha   90.00
_cell.angle_beta   90.00
_cell.angle_gamma   90.00
#
_symmetry.space_group_name_H-M   'P 1'
#
loop_
_entity.id
_entity.type
_entity.pdbx_description
1 polymer ?
#
loop_
_entity_poly.entity_id
_entity_poly.type
_entity_poly.pdbx_seq_one_letter_code
_entity_poly.pdbx_strand_id
1 'polypeptide(L)'
;MATVELTFSALPAHVRTARLVATAIARRTGVEESLLDEVRLAVGEACSRAVEAHRAHCPGEPIRIELRDDSGRFEVTVSDHAPSDEIKQEQPLDLGMLSDSFMSNFGIAVIEGLADDVEVFPSPKGTNIRMSWPATNGA
;
A
#
# COMPACT_ATOMS: atom_id res chain seq x y z
N MET A 1 4.96 16.10 8.29
CA MET A 1 3.64 15.79 8.88
C MET A 1 2.79 15.28 7.72
N ALA A 2 2.07 14.16 7.88
CA ALA A 2 1.21 13.68 6.80
C ALA A 2 0.07 14.68 6.54
N THR A 3 -0.19 14.97 5.28
CA THR A 3 -1.25 15.90 4.87
C THR A 3 -2.63 15.31 5.17
N VAL A 4 -2.76 13.99 5.00
CA VAL A 4 -3.96 13.21 5.35
C VAL A 4 -3.55 11.85 5.89
N GLU A 5 -4.29 11.38 6.90
CA GLU A 5 -4.17 10.02 7.43
C GLU A 5 -5.55 9.35 7.39
N LEU A 6 -5.58 8.10 6.94
CA LEU A 6 -6.76 7.24 6.93
C LEU A 6 -6.47 5.99 7.76
N THR A 7 -7.41 5.60 8.63
CA THR A 7 -7.36 4.33 9.35
C THR A 7 -8.68 3.60 9.17
N PHE A 8 -8.64 2.30 8.81
CA PHE A 8 -9.84 1.50 8.57
C PHE A 8 -9.66 0.04 8.97
N SER A 9 -10.78 -0.64 9.26
CA SER A 9 -10.79 -2.07 9.54
C SER A 9 -10.49 -2.88 8.27
N ALA A 10 -9.80 -4.02 8.42
CA ALA A 10 -9.37 -4.88 7.32
C ALA A 10 -10.53 -5.62 6.60
N LEU A 11 -11.36 -4.85 5.89
CA LEU A 11 -12.48 -5.32 5.09
C LEU A 11 -12.27 -4.92 3.63
N PRO A 12 -12.49 -5.83 2.65
CA PRO A 12 -12.34 -5.51 1.22
C PRO A 12 -13.15 -4.29 0.76
N ALA A 13 -14.29 -4.01 1.41
CA ALA A 13 -15.11 -2.83 1.14
C ALA A 13 -14.35 -1.50 1.31
N HIS A 14 -13.41 -1.42 2.26
CA HIS A 14 -12.65 -0.21 2.54
C HIS A 14 -11.50 0.06 1.57
N VAL A 15 -11.03 -0.95 0.82
CA VAL A 15 -10.03 -0.76 -0.24
C VAL A 15 -10.55 0.19 -1.32
N ARG A 16 -11.85 0.14 -1.62
CA ARG A 16 -12.48 1.10 -2.54
C ARG A 16 -12.39 2.53 -2.00
N THR A 17 -12.65 2.73 -0.71
CA THR A 17 -12.56 4.05 -0.07
C THR A 17 -11.14 4.57 -0.08
N ALA A 18 -10.15 3.74 0.27
CA ALA A 18 -8.73 4.10 0.21
C ALA A 18 -8.31 4.60 -1.16
N ARG A 19 -8.70 3.87 -2.23
CA ARG A 19 -8.45 4.28 -3.62
C ARG A 19 -9.06 5.64 -3.96
N LEU A 20 -10.32 5.88 -3.59
CA LEU A 20 -10.99 7.16 -3.87
C LEU A 20 -10.30 8.33 -3.15
N VAL A 21 -9.93 8.14 -1.89
CA VAL A 21 -9.25 9.16 -1.08
C VAL A 21 -7.86 9.46 -1.65
N ALA A 22 -7.07 8.42 -1.95
CA ALA A 22 -5.74 8.58 -2.52
C ALA A 22 -5.75 9.30 -3.87
N THR A 23 -6.63 8.91 -4.80
CA THR A 23 -6.76 9.58 -6.10
C THR A 23 -7.22 11.04 -5.95
N ALA A 24 -8.15 11.33 -5.03
CA ALA A 24 -8.60 12.69 -4.79
C ALA A 24 -7.48 13.59 -4.26
N ILE A 25 -6.61 13.06 -3.39
CA ILE A 25 -5.48 13.81 -2.83
C ILE A 25 -4.37 13.94 -3.87
N ALA A 26 -4.03 12.89 -4.60
CA ALA A 26 -3.06 12.93 -5.71
C ALA A 26 -3.40 14.02 -6.73
N ARG A 27 -4.69 14.10 -7.13
CA ARG A 27 -5.18 15.16 -8.02
C ARG A 27 -5.02 16.55 -7.39
N ARG A 28 -5.26 16.68 -6.09
CA ARG A 28 -5.12 17.95 -5.36
C ARG A 28 -3.66 18.38 -5.21
N THR A 29 -2.73 17.43 -5.06
CA THR A 29 -1.30 17.69 -4.93
C THR A 29 -0.62 17.96 -6.28
N GLY A 30 -1.34 17.81 -7.40
CA GLY A 30 -0.83 18.11 -8.73
C GLY A 30 -0.10 16.95 -9.40
N VAL A 31 -0.43 15.71 -9.03
CA VAL A 31 -0.08 14.51 -9.83
C VAL A 31 -0.79 14.60 -11.18
N GLU A 32 -0.06 14.26 -12.24
CA GLU A 32 -0.55 14.33 -13.62
C GLU A 32 -1.71 13.34 -13.85
N GLU A 33 -2.67 13.70 -14.71
CA GLU A 33 -3.93 12.95 -14.86
C GLU A 33 -3.73 11.52 -15.38
N SER A 34 -2.75 11.26 -16.25
CA SER A 34 -2.42 9.92 -16.72
C SER A 34 -1.86 9.00 -15.63
N LEU A 35 -1.23 9.56 -14.58
CA LEU A 35 -0.71 8.79 -13.43
C LEU A 35 -1.78 8.48 -12.38
N LEU A 36 -2.96 9.09 -12.44
CA LEU A 36 -4.00 8.91 -11.40
C LEU A 36 -4.56 7.48 -11.36
N ASP A 37 -4.62 6.79 -12.51
CA ASP A 37 -5.03 5.39 -12.58
C ASP A 37 -3.95 4.46 -11.99
N GLU A 38 -2.68 4.82 -12.14
CA GLU A 38 -1.54 4.11 -11.55
C GLU A 38 -1.56 4.23 -10.02
N VAL A 39 -1.73 5.45 -9.49
CA VAL A 39 -1.93 5.70 -8.04
C VAL A 39 -3.09 4.86 -7.51
N ARG A 40 -4.22 4.87 -8.21
CA ARG A 40 -5.42 4.15 -7.81
C ARG A 40 -5.17 2.63 -7.75
N LEU A 41 -4.46 2.08 -8.72
CA LEU A 41 -4.17 0.66 -8.79
C LEU A 41 -3.15 0.25 -7.72
N ALA A 42 -2.04 0.97 -7.59
CA ALA A 42 -0.99 0.70 -6.61
C ALA A 42 -1.50 0.75 -5.16
N VAL A 43 -2.30 1.77 -4.82
CA VAL A 43 -2.98 1.83 -3.51
C VAL A 43 -3.95 0.68 -3.32
N GLY A 44 -4.63 0.25 -4.38
CA GLY A 44 -5.50 -0.91 -4.38
C GLY A 44 -4.78 -2.21 -4.02
N GLU A 45 -3.63 -2.46 -4.66
CA GLU A 45 -2.82 -3.65 -4.42
C GLU A 45 -2.24 -3.66 -3.00
N ALA A 46 -1.64 -2.56 -2.56
CA ALA A 46 -1.07 -2.45 -1.21
C ALA A 46 -2.14 -2.64 -0.12
N CYS A 47 -3.32 -2.02 -0.28
CA CYS A 47 -4.42 -2.20 0.66
C CYS A 47 -5.00 -3.62 0.62
N SER A 48 -5.09 -4.25 -0.55
CA SER A 48 -5.62 -5.62 -0.68
C SER A 48 -4.71 -6.61 0.03
N ARG A 49 -3.40 -6.49 -0.17
CA ARG A 49 -2.39 -7.26 0.56
C ARG A 49 -2.51 -7.08 2.08
N ALA A 50 -2.59 -5.83 2.54
CA ALA A 50 -2.74 -5.54 3.98
C ALA A 50 -4.04 -6.13 4.56
N VAL A 51 -5.16 -6.05 3.82
CA VAL A 51 -6.43 -6.65 4.23
C VAL A 51 -6.33 -8.16 4.34
N GLU A 52 -5.71 -8.83 3.37
CA GLU A 52 -5.53 -10.28 3.38
C GLU A 52 -4.68 -10.73 4.57
N ALA A 53 -3.53 -10.06 4.78
CA ALA A 53 -2.64 -10.34 5.89
C ALA A 53 -3.32 -10.14 7.26
N HIS A 54 -4.10 -9.07 7.44
CA HIS A 54 -4.86 -8.83 8.66
C HIS A 54 -5.97 -9.86 8.87
N ARG A 55 -6.69 -10.26 7.83
CA ARG A 55 -7.76 -11.26 7.95
C ARG A 55 -7.23 -12.60 8.44
N ALA A 56 -6.00 -12.96 8.08
CA ALA A 56 -5.35 -14.17 8.54
C ALA A 56 -4.77 -14.06 9.97
N HIS A 57 -4.16 -12.93 10.33
CA HIS A 57 -3.33 -12.85 11.53
C HIS A 57 -3.84 -11.91 12.63
N CYS A 58 -4.51 -10.81 12.27
CA CYS A 58 -4.87 -9.73 13.20
C CYS A 58 -6.13 -8.94 12.76
N PRO A 59 -7.31 -9.59 12.62
CA PRO A 59 -8.49 -8.96 12.03
C PRO A 59 -9.07 -7.79 12.85
N GLY A 60 -8.70 -7.69 14.13
CA GLY A 60 -9.08 -6.59 15.02
C GLY A 60 -8.19 -5.35 14.93
N GLU A 61 -7.01 -5.46 14.31
CA GLU A 61 -6.09 -4.34 14.14
C GLU A 61 -6.43 -3.55 12.87
N PRO A 62 -6.33 -2.22 12.89
CA PRO A 62 -6.65 -1.41 11.72
C PRO A 62 -5.46 -1.28 10.77
N ILE A 63 -5.76 -1.04 9.50
CA ILE A 63 -4.79 -0.64 8.48
C ILE A 63 -4.70 0.88 8.48
N ARG A 64 -3.47 1.40 8.37
CA ARG A 64 -3.19 2.83 8.29
C ARG A 64 -2.66 3.20 6.90
N ILE A 65 -3.13 4.33 6.38
CA ILE A 65 -2.59 4.95 5.17
C ILE A 65 -2.22 6.38 5.48
N GLU A 66 -0.99 6.75 5.18
CA GLU A 66 -0.49 8.12 5.23
C GLU A 66 -0.31 8.64 3.82
N LEU A 67 -0.84 9.83 3.55
CA LEU A 67 -0.78 10.49 2.25
C LEU A 67 -0.08 11.84 2.46
N ARG A 68 1.05 12.02 1.79
CA ARG A 68 1.95 13.16 1.99
C ARG A 68 2.21 13.87 0.68
N ASP A 69 2.25 15.18 0.76
CA ASP A 69 2.81 16.04 -0.26
C ASP A 69 4.17 16.48 0.27
N ASP A 70 5.24 15.94 -0.31
CA ASP A 70 6.61 16.23 0.12
C ASP A 70 7.47 16.60 -1.09
N SER A 71 7.98 17.83 -1.09
CA SER A 71 9.03 18.28 -2.00
C SER A 71 8.72 18.05 -3.49
N GLY A 72 7.46 18.25 -3.91
CA GLY A 72 7.02 18.03 -5.29
C GLY A 72 6.74 16.56 -5.62
N ARG A 73 6.48 15.74 -4.61
CA ARG A 73 6.14 14.33 -4.76
C ARG A 73 4.92 14.00 -3.92
N PHE A 74 4.03 13.21 -4.49
CA PHE A 74 2.93 12.60 -3.76
C PHE A 74 3.38 11.24 -3.23
N GLU A 75 3.49 11.11 -1.91
CA GLU A 75 3.90 9.89 -1.24
C GLU A 75 2.71 9.22 -0.53
N VAL A 76 2.61 7.91 -0.69
CA VAL A 76 1.62 7.08 -0.01
C VAL A 76 2.35 6.00 0.78
N THR A 77 2.06 5.88 2.06
CA THR A 77 2.55 4.79 2.91
C THR A 77 1.37 4.00 3.44
N VAL A 78 1.33 2.70 3.14
CA VAL A 78 0.35 1.75 3.68
C VAL A 78 1.04 0.91 4.75
N SER A 79 0.47 0.89 5.94
CA SER A 79 1.00 0.18 7.11
C SER A 79 0.02 -0.86 7.62
N ASP A 80 0.49 -2.09 7.74
CA ASP A 80 -0.23 -3.21 8.34
C ASP A 80 0.38 -3.62 9.70
N HIS A 81 -0.37 -4.44 10.43
CA HIS A 81 -0.03 -5.00 11.73
C HIS A 81 0.03 -6.54 11.68
N ALA A 82 0.12 -7.11 10.47
CA ALA A 82 0.25 -8.54 10.31
C ALA A 82 1.72 -8.91 10.52
N PRO A 83 2.04 -10.04 11.16
CA PRO A 83 3.41 -10.50 11.27
C PRO A 83 4.04 -10.48 9.87
N SER A 84 5.09 -9.68 9.70
CA SER A 84 5.93 -9.81 8.52
C SER A 84 6.54 -11.20 8.63
N ASP A 85 6.15 -12.12 7.75
CA ASP A 85 7.00 -13.25 7.47
C ASP A 85 8.32 -12.63 7.04
N GLU A 86 9.28 -12.61 7.96
CA GLU A 86 10.69 -12.56 7.60
C GLU A 86 10.80 -13.48 6.40
N ILE A 87 11.37 -13.01 5.30
CA ILE A 87 11.70 -13.83 4.13
C ILE A 87 12.68 -14.89 4.65
N LYS A 88 12.15 -15.92 5.32
CA LYS A 88 12.87 -17.07 5.82
C LYS A 88 13.07 -17.91 4.59
N GLN A 89 14.19 -17.62 3.93
CA GLN A 89 14.82 -18.58 3.04
C GLN A 89 14.81 -19.94 3.74
N GLU A 90 14.28 -20.94 3.02
CA GLU A 90 14.36 -22.37 3.31
C GLU A 90 13.35 -22.95 4.32
N GLN A 91 12.07 -23.04 3.94
CA GLN A 91 11.19 -24.13 4.36
C GLN A 91 10.61 -24.86 3.13
N PRO A 92 10.32 -26.18 3.22
CA PRO A 92 9.78 -26.91 2.08
C PRO A 92 8.45 -26.27 1.69
N LEU A 93 8.36 -25.78 0.46
CA LEU A 93 7.21 -25.06 -0.05
C LEU A 93 5.96 -25.94 0.02
N ASP A 94 5.00 -25.54 0.85
CA ASP A 94 3.63 -26.05 0.77
C ASP A 94 2.95 -25.40 -0.45
N LEU A 95 2.30 -26.21 -1.28
CA LEU A 95 1.66 -25.77 -2.51
C LEU A 95 0.53 -24.76 -2.26
N GLY A 96 -0.04 -24.75 -1.04
CA GLY A 96 -1.00 -23.74 -0.58
C GLY A 96 -0.38 -22.40 -0.17
N MET A 97 0.85 -22.39 0.36
CA MET A 97 1.57 -21.15 0.70
C MET A 97 2.19 -20.47 -0.51
N LEU A 98 2.41 -21.24 -1.59
CA LEU A 98 2.84 -20.73 -2.88
C LEU A 98 1.84 -19.72 -3.46
N SER A 99 0.52 -19.94 -3.34
CA SER A 99 -0.46 -19.02 -3.92
C SER A 99 -0.45 -17.68 -3.21
N ASP A 100 -0.43 -17.67 -1.87
CA ASP A 100 -0.51 -16.43 -1.10
C ASP A 100 0.79 -15.64 -1.19
N SER A 101 1.94 -16.31 -1.09
CA SER A 101 3.24 -15.68 -1.33
C SER A 101 3.37 -15.17 -2.78
N PHE A 102 2.90 -15.93 -3.77
CA PHE A 102 2.93 -15.50 -5.16
C PHE A 102 2.01 -14.30 -5.43
N MET A 103 0.78 -14.30 -4.90
CA MET A 103 -0.16 -13.17 -5.02
C MET A 103 0.40 -11.92 -4.32
N SER A 104 0.98 -12.11 -3.13
CA SER A 104 1.59 -11.04 -2.34
C SER A 104 2.82 -10.44 -3.04
N ASN A 105 3.63 -11.27 -3.69
CA ASN A 105 4.78 -10.83 -4.50
C ASN A 105 4.34 -10.22 -5.82
N PHE A 106 3.28 -10.74 -6.46
CA PHE A 106 2.71 -10.17 -7.67
C PHE A 106 2.17 -8.76 -7.41
N GLY A 107 1.45 -8.56 -6.30
CA GLY A 107 0.99 -7.22 -5.89
C GLY A 107 2.13 -6.22 -5.71
N ILE A 108 3.26 -6.62 -5.11
CA ILE A 108 4.46 -5.77 -5.02
C ILE A 108 5.00 -5.46 -6.42
N ALA A 109 5.16 -6.45 -7.29
CA ALA A 109 5.68 -6.24 -8.63
C ALA A 109 4.78 -5.30 -9.47
N VAL A 110 3.46 -5.36 -9.26
CA VAL A 110 2.51 -4.41 -9.87
C VAL A 110 2.75 -3.00 -9.33
N ILE A 111 2.93 -2.82 -8.02
CA ILE A 111 3.23 -1.51 -7.42
C ILE A 111 4.56 -0.95 -7.96
N GLU A 112 5.60 -1.77 -8.05
CA GLU A 112 6.91 -1.41 -8.62
C GLU A 112 6.82 -0.99 -10.09
N GLY A 113 5.87 -1.54 -10.85
CA GLY A 113 5.63 -1.15 -12.25
C GLY A 113 4.82 0.14 -12.42
N LEU A 114 4.22 0.67 -11.35
CA LEU A 114 3.27 1.80 -11.39
C LEU A 114 3.76 3.05 -10.64
N ALA A 115 4.69 2.91 -9.70
CA ALA A 115 5.20 4.02 -8.91
C ALA A 115 6.68 4.27 -9.24
N ASP A 116 7.10 5.54 -9.20
CA ASP A 116 8.47 5.95 -9.50
C ASP A 116 9.46 5.37 -8.48
N ASP A 117 9.08 5.39 -7.21
CA ASP A 117 9.87 4.84 -6.11
C ASP A 117 8.97 4.01 -5.21
N VAL A 118 9.45 2.82 -4.85
CA VAL A 118 8.77 1.86 -3.97
C VAL A 118 9.76 1.33 -2.94
N GLU A 119 9.36 1.35 -1.67
CA GLU A 119 10.12 0.77 -0.58
C GLU A 119 9.21 -0.08 0.29
N VAL A 120 9.62 -1.32 0.53
CA VAL A 120 8.95 -2.23 1.45
C VAL A 120 9.87 -2.47 2.63
N PHE A 121 9.43 -2.11 3.83
CA PHE A 121 10.23 -2.23 5.03
C PHE A 121 9.41 -2.77 6.20
N PRO A 122 10.02 -3.59 7.08
CA PRO A 122 9.35 -4.07 8.26
C PRO A 122 9.12 -2.92 9.26
N SER A 123 8.02 -3.01 9.98
CA SER A 123 7.68 -2.19 11.13
C SER A 123 7.61 -3.09 12.38
N PRO A 124 7.67 -2.54 13.60
CA PRO A 124 7.58 -3.34 14.82
C PRO A 124 6.32 -4.21 14.94
N LYS A 125 5.26 -3.89 14.19
CA LYS A 125 3.98 -4.59 14.25
C LYS A 125 3.56 -5.26 12.94
N GLY A 126 4.26 -5.01 11.83
CA GLY A 126 3.91 -5.57 10.53
C GLY A 126 4.69 -4.92 9.39
N THR A 127 4.11 -4.75 8.21
CA THR A 127 4.84 -4.27 7.02
C THR A 127 4.42 -2.85 6.63
N ASN A 128 5.38 -2.05 6.17
CA ASN A 128 5.13 -0.76 5.54
C ASN A 128 5.47 -0.85 4.05
N ILE A 129 4.57 -0.35 3.21
CA ILE A 129 4.80 -0.16 1.77
C ILE A 129 4.70 1.33 1.50
N ARG A 130 5.83 1.94 1.16
CA ARG A 130 5.92 3.33 0.74
C ARG A 130 6.07 3.39 -0.77
N MET A 131 5.29 4.24 -1.41
CA MET A 131 5.30 4.46 -2.85
C MET A 131 5.14 5.94 -3.15
N SER A 132 5.68 6.42 -4.27
CA SER A 132 5.56 7.85 -4.62
C SER A 132 5.50 8.14 -6.11
N TRP A 133 4.92 9.31 -6.43
CA TRP A 133 4.74 9.83 -7.79
C TRP A 133 5.17 11.29 -7.86
N PRO A 134 5.56 11.79 -9.04
CA PRO A 134 5.87 13.20 -9.23
C PRO A 134 4.58 14.03 -9.10
N ALA A 135 4.69 15.16 -8.41
CA ALA A 135 3.60 16.09 -8.20
C ALA A 135 4.07 17.51 -8.51
N THR A 136 3.34 18.21 -9.36
CA THR A 136 3.57 19.64 -9.57
C THR A 136 2.94 20.37 -8.39
N ASN A 137 3.75 20.67 -7.36
CA ASN A 137 3.35 21.36 -6.12
C ASN A 137 2.05 22.15 -6.30
N GLY A 138 0.97 21.74 -5.61
CA GLY A 138 -0.28 22.49 -5.60
C GLY A 138 -0.04 23.90 -5.07
N ALA A 139 0.11 24.86 -5.98
CA ALA A 139 0.19 26.28 -5.66
C ALA A 139 -1.10 26.78 -4.99
#